data_AF-C6E132-F1
#
_entry.id   AF-C6E132-F1
#
_cell.length_a   1.000
_cell.length_b   1.000
_cell.length_c   1.000
_cell.angle_alpha   90.00
_cell.angle_beta   90.00
_cell.angle_gamma   90.00
#
_symmetry.space_group_name_H-M   'P 1'
#
loop_
_entity.id
_entity.type
_entity.pdbx_description
1 polymer ?
#
loop_
_entity_poly.entity_id
_entity_poly.type
_entity_poly.pdbx_seq_one_letter_code
_entity_poly.pdbx_strand_id
1 'polypeptide(L)'
;MEKKDKRELCPEDQYKLRQKVVRLREKEKTNQEISRIVGLCHTHVSTIWNKYRKGGLEALKPKIRGRRHGDKRALSVDQEAEIVGFLFEKPTKLGLDFSLWTKEAIREAIRQKFRIDLPLRTTSNYLKRWGVSPQKPGKNSETFQNWFESEYPKIVSRAKKENAEILWCDYWGRKRDVKGTAMSNNIDVISAIRNQGEIRFMLYEKPLKPQDFRLFISRLNEDIIGYGKDKAYLIVCDHPMHDQDSPDKRLPYPRMKMKKCRRKKKRFPCLREKRLPSAGATWRNPNRAWHNHYRSIEIFFRPSDN
;
A
#
# COMPACT_ATOMS: atom_id res chain seq x y z
N MET A 1 9.31 12.49 43.21
CA MET A 1 9.48 11.41 42.20
C MET A 1 8.15 11.17 41.52
N GLU A 2 8.08 11.38 40.22
CA GLU A 2 6.87 11.20 39.41
C GLU A 2 6.50 9.71 39.34
N LYS A 3 5.28 9.35 39.79
CA LYS A 3 4.79 7.96 39.73
C LYS A 3 4.36 7.66 38.29
N LYS A 4 5.22 7.00 37.52
CA LYS A 4 4.90 6.56 36.15
C LYS A 4 3.65 5.67 36.13
N ASP A 5 2.64 6.01 35.32
CA ASP A 5 1.44 5.19 35.18
C ASP A 5 1.81 3.83 34.55
N LYS A 6 1.54 2.76 35.29
CA LYS A 6 1.88 1.40 34.89
C LYS A 6 1.01 0.89 33.74
N ARG A 7 -0.07 1.59 33.42
CA ARG A 7 -0.91 1.31 32.25
C ARG A 7 -0.19 1.63 30.94
N GLU A 8 0.76 2.56 30.99
CA GLU A 8 1.58 3.00 29.85
C GLU A 8 2.79 2.11 29.61
N LEU A 9 3.10 1.19 30.54
CA LEU A 9 4.15 0.20 30.33
C LEU A 9 3.81 -0.71 29.15
N CYS A 10 4.84 -1.14 28.41
CA CYS A 10 4.66 -2.11 27.35
C CYS A 10 4.10 -3.44 27.93
N PRO A 11 3.40 -4.25 27.12
CA PRO A 11 2.80 -5.50 27.60
C PRO A 11 3.78 -6.45 28.31
N GLU A 12 5.02 -6.52 27.84
CA GLU A 12 6.08 -7.34 28.44
C GLU A 12 6.47 -6.87 29.84
N ASP A 13 6.62 -5.56 30.02
CA ASP A 13 6.97 -4.99 31.33
C ASP A 13 5.82 -5.13 32.32
N GLN A 14 4.57 -5.03 31.85
CA GLN A 14 3.41 -5.35 32.68
C GLN A 14 3.40 -6.83 33.11
N TYR A 15 3.87 -7.74 32.26
CA TYR A 15 3.99 -9.15 32.60
C TYR A 15 5.08 -9.41 33.63
N LYS A 16 6.28 -8.85 33.44
CA LYS A 16 7.39 -8.92 34.42
C LYS A 16 6.95 -8.40 35.79
N LEU A 17 6.18 -7.32 35.80
CA LEU A 17 5.65 -6.73 37.03
C LEU A 17 4.65 -7.68 37.75
N ARG A 18 3.80 -8.39 37.00
CA ARG A 18 2.91 -9.43 37.56
C ARG A 18 3.70 -10.64 38.08
N GLN A 19 4.75 -11.07 37.38
CA GLN A 19 5.63 -12.14 37.86
C GLN A 19 6.35 -11.74 39.15
N LYS A 20 6.80 -10.49 39.27
CA LYS A 20 7.37 -9.96 40.51
C LYS A 20 6.38 -9.99 41.67
N VAL A 21 5.11 -9.67 41.42
CA VAL A 21 4.04 -9.79 42.43
C VAL A 21 3.87 -11.23 42.90
N VAL A 22 3.85 -12.20 41.98
CA VAL A 22 3.75 -13.64 42.32
C VAL A 22 4.91 -14.08 43.19
N ARG A 23 6.16 -13.78 42.78
CA ARG A 23 7.37 -14.14 43.54
C ARG A 23 7.38 -13.57 44.95
N LEU A 24 6.85 -12.35 45.14
CA LEU A 24 6.78 -11.74 46.47
C LEU A 24 5.66 -12.35 47.33
N ARG A 25 4.55 -12.78 46.72
CA ARG A 25 3.48 -13.51 47.41
C ARG A 25 3.89 -14.92 47.82
N GLU A 26 4.68 -15.61 47.02
CA GLU A 26 5.26 -16.91 47.35
C GLU A 26 6.26 -16.82 48.51
N LYS A 27 6.92 -15.66 48.68
CA LYS A 27 7.72 -15.32 49.86
C LYS A 27 6.90 -14.76 51.03
N GLU A 28 5.61 -15.10 51.07
CA GLU A 28 4.65 -14.76 52.13
C GLU A 28 4.46 -13.27 52.44
N LYS A 29 4.92 -12.35 51.59
CA LYS A 29 4.70 -10.91 51.79
C LYS A 29 3.23 -10.54 51.69
N THR A 30 2.80 -9.60 52.51
CA THR A 30 1.41 -9.11 52.51
C THR A 30 1.13 -8.27 51.26
N ASN A 31 -0.14 -8.18 50.86
CA ASN A 31 -0.52 -7.35 49.70
C ASN A 31 -0.16 -5.87 49.87
N GLN A 32 -0.13 -5.37 51.11
CA GLN A 32 0.25 -3.99 51.43
C GLN A 32 1.76 -3.76 51.26
N GLU A 33 2.60 -4.70 51.69
CA GLU A 33 4.05 -4.64 51.49
C GLU A 33 4.40 -4.71 50.01
N ILE A 34 3.77 -5.62 49.26
CA ILE A 34 3.98 -5.75 47.81
C ILE A 34 3.51 -4.49 47.09
N SER A 35 2.40 -3.90 47.53
CA SER A 35 1.91 -2.61 47.03
C SER A 35 2.98 -1.51 47.18
N ARG A 36 3.66 -1.43 48.33
CA ARG A 36 4.75 -0.47 48.57
C ARG A 36 5.98 -0.75 47.70
N ILE A 37 6.40 -2.02 47.60
CA ILE A 37 7.59 -2.44 46.84
C ILE A 37 7.42 -2.26 45.33
N VAL A 38 6.27 -2.68 44.81
CA VAL A 38 6.02 -2.70 43.37
C VAL A 38 5.41 -1.37 42.94
N GLY A 39 4.66 -0.69 43.80
CA GLY A 39 3.91 0.56 43.55
C GLY A 39 2.51 0.33 42.97
N LEU A 40 1.90 -0.84 43.18
CA LEU A 40 0.56 -1.20 42.66
C LEU A 40 -0.46 -1.05 43.78
N CYS A 41 -1.73 -0.76 43.46
CA CYS A 41 -2.78 -0.86 44.47
C CYS A 41 -2.89 -2.29 45.02
N HIS A 42 -3.07 -2.45 46.33
CA HIS A 42 -3.19 -3.74 47.01
C HIS A 42 -4.33 -4.62 46.43
N THR A 43 -5.41 -4.02 45.94
CA THR A 43 -6.50 -4.75 45.25
C THR A 43 -6.04 -5.35 43.92
N HIS A 44 -5.17 -4.65 43.20
CA HIS A 44 -4.58 -5.14 41.96
C HIS A 44 -3.59 -6.28 42.23
N VAL A 45 -2.81 -6.18 43.32
CA VAL A 45 -1.93 -7.28 43.80
C VAL A 45 -2.76 -8.53 44.11
N SER A 46 -3.86 -8.38 44.87
CA SER A 46 -4.80 -9.46 45.16
C SER A 46 -5.38 -10.08 43.88
N THR A 47 -5.77 -9.24 42.92
CA THR A 47 -6.31 -9.69 41.63
C THR A 47 -5.29 -10.52 40.84
N ILE A 48 -4.02 -10.09 40.81
CA ILE A 48 -2.93 -10.83 40.16
C ILE A 48 -2.74 -12.18 40.84
N TRP A 49 -2.68 -12.20 42.18
CA TRP A 49 -2.52 -13.42 42.96
C TRP A 49 -3.66 -14.42 42.72
N ASN A 50 -4.91 -13.96 42.72
CA ASN A 50 -6.06 -14.83 42.47
C ASN A 50 -6.08 -15.39 41.04
N LYS A 51 -5.63 -14.61 40.04
CA LYS A 51 -5.47 -15.11 38.66
C LYS A 51 -4.36 -16.16 38.56
N TYR A 52 -3.25 -15.94 39.27
CA TYR A 52 -2.16 -16.91 39.36
C TYR A 52 -2.63 -18.22 39.98
N ARG A 53 -3.33 -18.18 41.12
CA ARG A 53 -3.85 -19.39 41.77
C ARG A 53 -4.78 -20.22 40.88
N LYS A 54 -5.49 -19.59 39.95
CA LYS A 54 -6.44 -20.27 39.05
C LYS A 54 -5.80 -20.87 37.79
N GLY A 55 -4.66 -20.35 37.33
CA GLY A 55 -4.12 -20.76 36.03
C GLY A 55 -2.61 -20.52 35.85
N GLY A 56 -1.88 -20.44 36.95
CA GLY A 56 -0.43 -20.27 36.98
C GLY A 56 0.05 -18.99 36.28
N LEU A 57 1.32 -19.02 35.84
CA LEU A 57 1.94 -17.90 35.12
C LEU A 57 1.29 -17.63 33.75
N GLU A 58 0.76 -18.67 33.10
CA GLU A 58 0.06 -18.56 31.81
C GLU A 58 -1.15 -17.61 31.89
N ALA A 59 -1.92 -17.68 32.97
CA ALA A 59 -3.06 -16.80 33.21
C ALA A 59 -2.68 -15.31 33.35
N LEU A 60 -1.41 -15.01 33.63
CA LEU A 60 -0.89 -13.65 33.79
C LEU A 60 -0.33 -13.06 32.50
N LYS A 61 -0.11 -13.89 31.46
CA LYS A 61 0.43 -13.43 30.17
C LYS A 61 -0.43 -12.30 29.59
N PRO A 62 0.18 -11.30 28.94
CA PRO A 62 -0.57 -10.26 28.26
C PRO A 62 -1.46 -10.89 27.18
N LYS A 63 -2.76 -10.60 27.23
CA LYS A 63 -3.65 -10.93 26.12
C LYS A 63 -3.42 -9.91 25.00
N ILE A 64 -3.60 -10.35 23.76
CA ILE A 64 -3.62 -9.46 22.59
C ILE A 64 -4.70 -8.41 22.84
N ARG A 65 -4.29 -7.14 22.92
CA ARG A 65 -5.20 -6.01 23.06
C ARG A 65 -5.71 -5.60 21.67
N GLY A 66 -6.96 -5.16 21.61
CA GLY A 66 -7.58 -4.73 20.35
C GLY A 66 -8.29 -5.86 19.60
N ARG A 67 -8.67 -5.58 18.35
CA ARG A 67 -9.42 -6.52 17.50
C ARG A 67 -8.53 -7.68 17.08
N ARG A 68 -9.09 -8.90 17.01
CA ARG A 68 -8.36 -10.05 16.47
C ARG A 68 -8.15 -9.87 14.97
N HIS A 69 -7.17 -10.56 14.43
CA HIS A 69 -6.93 -10.56 13.00
C HIS A 69 -8.14 -11.16 12.27
N GLY A 70 -8.80 -10.37 11.41
CA GLY A 70 -10.02 -10.81 10.72
C GLY A 70 -11.30 -10.11 11.22
N ASP A 71 -11.29 -9.63 12.46
CA ASP A 71 -12.50 -9.08 13.08
C ASP A 71 -13.00 -7.80 12.39
N LYS A 72 -14.30 -7.76 12.12
CA LYS A 72 -15.00 -6.62 11.49
C LYS A 72 -14.41 -6.21 10.13
N ARG A 73 -13.90 -7.18 9.38
CA ARG A 73 -13.66 -7.01 7.94
C ARG A 73 -14.99 -6.90 7.22
N ALA A 74 -15.01 -6.09 6.15
CA ALA A 74 -16.19 -5.96 5.30
C ALA A 74 -16.33 -7.14 4.33
N LEU A 75 -15.20 -7.69 3.89
CA LEU A 75 -15.11 -8.89 3.08
C LEU A 75 -14.85 -10.13 3.94
N SER A 76 -15.49 -11.25 3.58
CA SER A 76 -15.13 -12.58 4.08
C SER A 76 -13.79 -13.06 3.50
N VAL A 77 -13.23 -14.13 4.07
CA VAL A 77 -11.98 -14.71 3.57
C VAL A 77 -12.11 -15.18 2.12
N ASP A 78 -13.23 -15.82 1.77
CA ASP A 78 -13.48 -16.32 0.42
C ASP A 78 -13.65 -15.18 -0.59
N GLN A 79 -14.34 -14.10 -0.19
CA GLN A 79 -14.48 -12.90 -1.00
C GLN A 79 -13.13 -12.22 -1.25
N GLU A 80 -12.25 -12.17 -0.24
CA GLU A 80 -10.88 -11.66 -0.43
C GLU A 80 -10.09 -12.54 -1.40
N ALA A 81 -10.19 -13.87 -1.30
CA ALA A 81 -9.51 -14.81 -2.19
C ALA A 81 -9.97 -14.66 -3.64
N GLU A 82 -11.27 -14.50 -3.87
CA GLU A 82 -11.83 -14.31 -5.22
C GLU A 82 -11.33 -13.00 -5.85
N ILE A 83 -11.35 -11.89 -5.10
CA ILE A 83 -10.84 -10.59 -5.60
C ILE A 83 -9.35 -10.67 -5.90
N VAL A 84 -8.56 -11.29 -5.01
CA VAL A 84 -7.13 -11.50 -5.24
C VAL A 84 -6.89 -12.30 -6.52
N GLY A 85 -7.66 -13.34 -6.79
CA GLY A 85 -7.59 -14.09 -8.04
C GLY A 85 -7.80 -13.20 -9.28
N PHE A 86 -8.75 -12.27 -9.23
CA PHE A 86 -8.97 -11.33 -10.33
C PHE A 86 -7.83 -10.33 -10.51
N LEU A 87 -7.04 -10.00 -9.48
CA LEU A 87 -5.95 -9.02 -9.62
C LEU A 87 -4.83 -9.47 -10.57
N PHE A 88 -4.72 -10.77 -10.86
CA PHE A 88 -3.80 -11.32 -11.86
C PHE A 88 -4.32 -11.19 -13.29
N GLU A 89 -5.59 -10.83 -13.44
CA GLU A 89 -6.23 -10.61 -14.71
C GLU A 89 -6.34 -9.12 -15.05
N LYS A 90 -6.70 -8.78 -16.29
CA LYS A 90 -6.96 -7.39 -16.67
C LYS A 90 -8.35 -6.95 -16.14
N PRO A 91 -8.53 -5.72 -15.60
CA PRO A 91 -9.83 -5.27 -15.10
C PRO A 91 -10.95 -5.32 -16.15
N THR A 92 -10.62 -5.11 -17.44
CA THR A 92 -11.57 -5.25 -18.55
C THR A 92 -12.18 -6.64 -18.70
N LYS A 93 -11.56 -7.72 -18.20
CA LYS A 93 -12.19 -9.06 -18.15
C LYS A 93 -13.40 -9.10 -17.22
N LEU A 94 -13.47 -8.18 -16.25
CA LEU A 94 -14.64 -7.99 -15.38
C LEU A 94 -15.62 -6.94 -15.92
N GLY A 95 -15.42 -6.43 -17.15
CA GLY A 95 -16.25 -5.36 -17.72
C GLY A 95 -16.01 -3.99 -17.08
N LEU A 96 -14.84 -3.79 -16.46
CA LEU A 96 -14.43 -2.52 -15.89
C LEU A 96 -13.75 -1.64 -16.94
N ASP A 97 -14.05 -0.34 -16.91
CA ASP A 97 -13.47 0.68 -17.80
C ASP A 97 -12.06 1.13 -17.34
N PHE A 98 -11.20 0.17 -16.98
CA PHE A 98 -9.82 0.41 -16.55
C PHE A 98 -8.88 -0.58 -17.24
N SER A 99 -7.74 -0.12 -17.74
CA SER A 99 -6.71 -0.99 -18.34
C SER A 99 -5.75 -1.55 -17.30
N LEU A 100 -5.49 -0.81 -16.21
CA LEU A 100 -4.71 -1.25 -15.05
C LEU A 100 -5.54 -1.31 -13.77
N TRP A 101 -5.08 -2.07 -12.77
CA TRP A 101 -5.73 -2.08 -11.46
C TRP A 101 -5.45 -0.80 -10.69
N THR A 102 -6.52 -0.19 -10.19
CA THR A 102 -6.52 0.96 -9.29
C THR A 102 -7.36 0.67 -8.04
N LYS A 103 -7.29 1.52 -7.02
CA LYS A 103 -8.17 1.39 -5.84
C LYS A 103 -9.64 1.51 -6.23
N GLU A 104 -9.92 2.33 -7.23
CA GLU A 104 -11.24 2.58 -7.80
C GLU A 104 -11.73 1.35 -8.57
N ALA A 105 -10.89 0.74 -9.41
CA ALA A 105 -11.21 -0.48 -10.14
C ALA A 105 -11.52 -1.64 -9.19
N ILE A 106 -10.76 -1.77 -8.10
CA ILE A 106 -10.99 -2.82 -7.10
C ILE A 106 -12.27 -2.57 -6.32
N ARG A 107 -12.53 -1.32 -5.90
CA ARG A 107 -13.79 -0.96 -5.25
C ARG A 107 -14.98 -1.29 -6.17
N GLU A 108 -14.86 -0.97 -7.45
CA GLU A 108 -15.89 -1.26 -8.44
C GLU A 108 -16.09 -2.78 -8.62
N ALA A 109 -15.01 -3.57 -8.71
CA ALA A 109 -15.08 -5.02 -8.77
C ALA A 109 -15.82 -5.61 -7.56
N ILE A 110 -15.46 -5.17 -6.35
CA ILE A 110 -16.10 -5.60 -5.10
C ILE A 110 -17.58 -5.23 -5.08
N ARG A 111 -17.93 -4.01 -5.50
CA ARG A 111 -19.31 -3.54 -5.57
C ARG A 111 -20.13 -4.35 -6.57
N GLN A 112 -19.57 -4.68 -7.73
CA GLN A 112 -20.26 -5.45 -8.76
C GLN A 112 -20.48 -6.91 -8.34
N LYS A 113 -19.46 -7.55 -7.75
CA LYS A 113 -19.51 -8.96 -7.35
C LYS A 113 -20.31 -9.22 -6.08
N PHE A 114 -20.09 -8.39 -5.05
CA PHE A 114 -20.62 -8.67 -3.71
C PHE A 114 -21.65 -7.66 -3.22
N ARG A 115 -21.95 -6.62 -4.01
CA ARG A 115 -22.85 -5.51 -3.61
C ARG A 115 -22.40 -4.78 -2.34
N ILE A 116 -21.10 -4.83 -2.05
CA ILE A 116 -20.46 -4.14 -0.92
C ILE A 116 -19.81 -2.87 -1.45
N ASP A 117 -20.22 -1.70 -0.95
CA ASP A 117 -19.55 -0.44 -1.24
C ASP A 117 -18.49 -0.14 -0.18
N LEU A 118 -17.23 -0.13 -0.59
CA LEU A 118 -16.11 0.15 0.30
C LEU A 118 -15.59 1.58 0.11
N PRO A 119 -15.32 2.32 1.20
CA PRO A 119 -14.52 3.54 1.11
C PRO A 119 -13.13 3.23 0.53
N LEU A 120 -12.58 4.12 -0.31
CA LEU A 120 -11.25 3.94 -0.91
C LEU A 120 -10.14 3.72 0.12
N ARG A 121 -10.29 4.29 1.33
CA ARG A 121 -9.40 4.04 2.46
C ARG A 121 -9.43 2.58 2.91
N THR A 122 -10.61 1.97 2.96
CA THR A 122 -10.78 0.55 3.29
C THR A 122 -10.20 -0.34 2.20
N THR A 123 -10.42 -0.02 0.92
CA THR A 123 -9.79 -0.72 -0.21
C THR A 123 -8.27 -0.65 -0.15
N SER A 124 -7.71 0.51 0.22
CA SER A 124 -6.27 0.68 0.44
C SER A 124 -5.74 -0.21 1.57
N ASN A 125 -6.51 -0.39 2.64
CA ASN A 125 -6.15 -1.29 3.73
C ASN A 125 -6.15 -2.75 3.27
N TYR A 126 -7.09 -3.15 2.41
CA TYR A 126 -7.11 -4.48 1.80
C TYR A 126 -5.88 -4.72 0.91
N LEU A 127 -5.57 -3.80 0.01
CA LEU A 127 -4.35 -3.85 -0.82
C LEU A 127 -3.09 -4.03 0.04
N LYS A 128 -2.95 -3.23 1.10
CA LYS A 128 -1.83 -3.37 2.05
C LYS A 128 -1.79 -4.74 2.72
N ARG A 129 -2.94 -5.31 3.08
CA ARG A 129 -3.04 -6.67 3.66
C ARG A 129 -2.68 -7.74 2.64
N TRP A 130 -3.08 -7.58 1.39
CA TRP A 130 -2.68 -8.46 0.28
C TRP A 130 -1.25 -8.20 -0.20
N GLY A 131 -0.51 -7.31 0.47
CA GLY A 131 0.89 -6.95 0.20
C GLY A 131 1.12 -6.27 -1.13
N VAL A 132 0.07 -5.72 -1.72
CA VAL A 132 0.13 -4.84 -2.88
C VAL A 132 0.16 -3.41 -2.34
N SER A 133 1.30 -3.04 -1.76
CA SER A 133 1.57 -1.70 -1.26
C SER A 133 2.90 -1.25 -1.83
N PRO A 134 3.03 0.02 -2.23
CA PRO A 134 4.34 0.60 -2.52
C PRO A 134 5.26 0.33 -1.34
N GLN A 135 6.49 -0.11 -1.61
CA GLN A 135 7.45 -0.32 -0.56
C GLN A 135 7.85 1.01 0.06
N LYS A 136 8.20 0.97 1.36
CA LYS A 136 8.81 2.13 1.97
C LYS A 136 10.14 2.36 1.28
N PRO A 137 10.44 3.60 0.92
CA PRO A 137 11.66 3.87 0.22
C PRO A 137 12.88 3.97 1.12
N GLY A 138 14.05 3.90 0.48
CA GLY A 138 15.34 4.02 1.12
C GLY A 138 15.75 5.45 1.40
N LYS A 139 17.00 5.63 1.82
CA LYS A 139 17.61 6.96 1.89
C LYS A 139 17.88 7.46 0.47
N ASN A 140 17.55 8.73 0.22
CA ASN A 140 17.90 9.39 -1.04
C ASN A 140 19.42 9.48 -1.19
N SER A 141 19.92 9.20 -2.39
CA SER A 141 21.30 9.51 -2.74
C SER A 141 21.47 11.00 -3.02
N GLU A 142 22.68 11.52 -2.86
CA GLU A 142 23.03 12.88 -3.24
C GLU A 142 22.77 13.14 -4.73
N THR A 143 23.06 12.17 -5.59
CA THR A 143 22.75 12.21 -7.03
C THR A 143 21.26 12.40 -7.30
N PHE A 144 20.39 11.69 -6.57
CA PHE A 144 18.94 11.86 -6.70
C PHE A 144 18.49 13.25 -6.25
N GLN A 145 19.01 13.75 -5.13
CA GLN A 145 18.65 15.08 -4.65
C GLN A 145 19.06 16.17 -5.64
N ASN A 146 20.28 16.10 -6.16
CA ASN A 146 20.75 17.07 -7.16
C ASN A 146 19.87 17.04 -8.43
N TRP A 147 19.50 15.86 -8.92
CA TRP A 147 18.57 15.72 -10.05
C TRP A 147 17.16 16.23 -9.70
N PHE A 148 16.66 15.92 -8.50
CA PHE A 148 15.32 16.33 -8.05
C PHE A 148 15.22 17.84 -7.87
N GLU A 149 16.28 18.52 -7.45
CA GLU A 149 16.29 19.98 -7.31
C GLU A 149 16.47 20.68 -8.66
N SER A 150 17.21 20.08 -9.60
CA SER A 150 17.54 20.71 -10.88
C SER A 150 16.58 20.35 -12.04
N GLU A 151 16.27 19.08 -12.23
CA GLU A 151 15.55 18.57 -13.41
C GLU A 151 14.04 18.37 -13.16
N TYR A 152 13.66 17.90 -11.97
CA TYR A 152 12.24 17.65 -11.67
C TYR A 152 11.35 18.90 -11.83
N PRO A 153 11.75 20.12 -11.42
CA PRO A 153 10.95 21.33 -11.66
C PRO A 153 10.72 21.61 -13.15
N LYS A 154 11.70 21.29 -14.01
CA LYS A 154 11.57 21.42 -15.47
C LYS A 154 10.52 20.44 -16.02
N ILE A 155 10.50 19.21 -15.51
CA ILE A 155 9.48 18.20 -15.86
C ILE A 155 8.09 18.67 -15.41
N VAL A 156 7.96 19.19 -14.19
CA VAL A 156 6.68 19.74 -13.69
C VAL A 156 6.17 20.88 -14.57
N SER A 157 7.05 21.80 -14.96
CA SER A 157 6.72 22.91 -15.86
C SER A 157 6.24 22.41 -17.23
N ARG A 158 6.96 21.47 -17.84
CA ARG A 158 6.58 20.86 -19.13
C ARG A 158 5.27 20.09 -19.02
N ALA A 159 5.10 19.27 -17.99
CA ALA A 159 3.87 18.50 -17.76
C ALA A 159 2.63 19.38 -17.64
N LYS A 160 2.76 20.54 -16.98
CA LYS A 160 1.67 21.51 -16.91
C LYS A 160 1.31 22.11 -18.27
N LYS A 161 2.32 22.44 -19.10
CA LYS A 161 2.12 23.00 -20.44
C LYS A 161 1.50 22.00 -21.40
N GLU A 162 1.87 20.73 -21.28
CA GLU A 162 1.49 19.66 -22.22
C GLU A 162 0.29 18.83 -21.75
N ASN A 163 -0.45 19.29 -20.72
CA ASN A 163 -1.54 18.53 -20.07
C ASN A 163 -1.14 17.07 -19.77
N ALA A 164 0.11 16.89 -19.31
CA ALA A 164 0.67 15.59 -19.03
C ALA A 164 0.50 15.18 -17.56
N GLU A 165 0.45 13.89 -17.31
CA GLU A 165 0.55 13.34 -15.95
C GLU A 165 2.00 12.98 -15.62
N ILE A 166 2.44 13.21 -14.38
CA ILE A 166 3.74 12.72 -13.90
C ILE A 166 3.50 11.47 -13.07
N LEU A 167 4.20 10.40 -13.42
CA LEU A 167 4.09 9.08 -12.82
C LEU A 167 5.45 8.55 -12.39
N TRP A 168 5.49 7.95 -11.21
CA TRP A 168 6.65 7.26 -10.66
C TRP A 168 6.44 5.77 -10.85
N CYS A 169 7.27 5.13 -11.66
CA CYS A 169 7.22 3.72 -11.93
C CYS A 169 8.19 2.97 -11.02
N ASP A 170 7.70 1.89 -10.45
CA ASP A 170 8.50 0.99 -9.62
C ASP A 170 8.04 -0.44 -9.83
N TYR A 171 8.94 -1.39 -9.58
CA TYR A 171 8.64 -2.80 -9.59
C TYR A 171 9.23 -3.46 -8.34
N TRP A 172 8.51 -4.43 -7.78
CA TRP A 172 9.02 -5.18 -6.64
C TRP A 172 8.48 -6.61 -6.64
N GLY A 173 9.32 -7.52 -6.21
CA GLY A 173 8.92 -8.87 -5.83
C GLY A 173 8.51 -8.92 -4.36
N ARG A 174 7.41 -9.61 -4.07
CA ARG A 174 7.00 -10.00 -2.72
C ARG A 174 7.17 -11.51 -2.60
N LYS A 175 8.01 -11.93 -1.65
CA LYS A 175 8.09 -13.32 -1.22
C LYS A 175 6.89 -13.68 -0.33
N ARG A 176 6.45 -14.94 -0.43
CA ARG A 176 5.40 -15.55 0.40
C ARG A 176 5.81 -15.46 1.87
N ASP A 177 5.22 -14.55 2.64
CA ASP A 177 5.58 -14.47 4.07
C ASP A 177 4.46 -13.98 5.00
N VAL A 178 3.19 -14.06 4.61
CA VAL A 178 2.09 -13.75 5.55
C VAL A 178 1.05 -14.86 5.57
N LYS A 179 1.10 -15.70 6.61
CA LYS A 179 0.03 -16.65 6.93
C LYS A 179 -1.29 -15.88 7.17
N GLY A 180 -2.38 -16.32 6.55
CA GLY A 180 -3.72 -15.73 6.73
C GLY A 180 -4.04 -14.53 5.84
N THR A 181 -3.30 -14.32 4.75
CA THR A 181 -3.70 -13.40 3.66
C THR A 181 -4.25 -14.17 2.48
N ALA A 182 -5.23 -13.58 1.78
CA ALA A 182 -5.74 -14.13 0.52
C ALA A 182 -4.66 -14.29 -0.57
N MET A 183 -3.59 -13.49 -0.51
CA MET A 183 -2.43 -13.61 -1.38
C MET A 183 -1.42 -14.60 -0.79
N SER A 184 -1.31 -15.80 -1.36
CA SER A 184 -0.49 -16.91 -0.85
C SER A 184 0.74 -17.25 -1.70
N ASN A 185 0.87 -16.67 -2.90
CA ASN A 185 1.97 -16.92 -3.83
C ASN A 185 3.05 -15.83 -3.75
N ASN A 186 4.26 -16.15 -4.24
CA ASN A 186 5.22 -15.13 -4.60
C ASN A 186 4.61 -14.31 -5.73
N ILE A 187 4.69 -12.98 -5.62
CA ILE A 187 4.15 -12.09 -6.65
C ILE A 187 5.21 -11.06 -7.01
N ASP A 188 5.27 -10.75 -8.29
CA ASP A 188 5.91 -9.53 -8.76
C ASP A 188 4.83 -8.50 -9.07
N VAL A 189 5.13 -7.25 -8.73
CA VAL A 189 4.27 -6.11 -8.99
C VAL A 189 5.05 -5.12 -9.83
N ILE A 190 4.40 -4.61 -10.87
CA ILE A 190 4.81 -3.39 -11.55
C ILE A 190 3.74 -2.33 -11.30
N SER A 191 4.15 -1.12 -10.97
CA SER A 191 3.22 -0.04 -10.67
C SER A 191 3.70 1.32 -11.15
N ALA A 192 2.74 2.22 -11.39
CA ALA A 192 2.95 3.62 -11.64
C ALA A 192 2.09 4.44 -10.66
N ILE A 193 2.70 5.42 -10.01
CA ILE A 193 2.07 6.21 -8.95
C ILE A 193 2.14 7.68 -9.31
N ARG A 194 0.98 8.36 -9.31
CA ARG A 194 0.92 9.82 -9.52
C ARG A 194 1.24 10.56 -8.22
N ASN A 195 1.62 11.83 -8.33
CA ASN A 195 1.91 12.69 -7.17
C ASN A 195 0.77 12.80 -6.14
N GLN A 196 -0.48 12.55 -6.55
CA GLN A 196 -1.67 12.55 -5.69
C GLN A 196 -1.87 11.22 -4.94
N GLY A 197 -1.07 10.19 -5.20
CA GLY A 197 -1.08 8.91 -4.47
C GLY A 197 -2.01 7.83 -5.04
N GLU A 198 -2.55 8.04 -6.24
CA GLU A 198 -3.23 6.98 -7.01
C GLU A 198 -2.17 6.06 -7.62
N ILE A 199 -2.41 4.77 -7.51
CA ILE A 199 -1.54 3.71 -8.00
C ILE A 199 -2.26 2.97 -9.13
N ARG A 200 -1.53 2.70 -10.21
CA ARG A 200 -1.94 1.83 -11.32
C ARG A 200 -0.96 0.68 -11.37
N PHE A 201 -1.43 -0.56 -11.33
CA PHE A 201 -0.52 -1.71 -11.19
C PHE A 201 -1.00 -2.96 -11.93
N MET A 202 -0.06 -3.89 -12.11
CA MET A 202 -0.30 -5.26 -12.54
C MET A 202 0.43 -6.23 -11.60
N LEU A 203 -0.15 -7.41 -11.41
CA LEU A 203 0.44 -8.50 -10.63
C LEU A 203 0.84 -9.66 -11.53
N TYR A 204 1.91 -10.34 -11.14
CA TYR A 204 2.44 -11.50 -11.84
C TYR A 204 2.80 -12.57 -10.82
N GLU A 205 2.45 -13.82 -11.11
CA GLU A 205 2.89 -14.97 -10.29
C GLU A 205 4.31 -15.43 -10.62
N LYS A 206 4.82 -15.00 -11.78
CA LYS A 206 6.16 -15.29 -12.27
C LYS A 206 7.00 -14.03 -12.23
N PRO A 207 8.34 -14.15 -12.17
CA PRO A 207 9.23 -13.01 -12.26
C PRO A 207 8.93 -12.15 -13.50
N LEU A 208 8.91 -10.84 -13.32
CA LEU A 208 8.68 -9.87 -14.40
C LEU A 208 9.73 -10.00 -15.51
N LYS A 209 9.27 -9.92 -16.76
CA LYS A 209 10.12 -9.91 -17.95
C LYS A 209 10.01 -8.57 -18.69
N PRO A 210 10.98 -8.20 -19.56
CA PRO A 210 10.89 -6.95 -20.33
C PRO A 210 9.61 -6.79 -21.17
N GLN A 211 9.07 -7.90 -21.68
CA GLN A 211 7.78 -7.89 -22.41
C GLN A 211 6.59 -7.49 -21.52
N ASP A 212 6.64 -7.81 -20.23
CA ASP A 212 5.60 -7.46 -19.25
C ASP A 212 5.64 -5.96 -18.95
N PHE A 213 6.84 -5.37 -18.89
CA PHE A 213 7.02 -3.92 -18.83
C PHE A 213 6.38 -3.22 -20.04
N ARG A 214 6.64 -3.67 -21.27
CA ARG A 214 6.00 -3.12 -22.48
C ARG A 214 4.48 -3.23 -22.45
N LEU A 215 3.95 -4.36 -21.97
CA LEU A 215 2.51 -4.53 -21.81
C LEU A 215 1.93 -3.56 -20.78
N PHE A 216 2.59 -3.39 -19.64
CA PHE A 216 2.22 -2.43 -18.62
C PHE A 216 2.17 -1.00 -19.17
N ILE A 217 3.21 -0.60 -19.91
CA ILE A 217 3.30 0.71 -20.57
C ILE A 217 2.15 0.93 -21.57
N SER A 218 1.86 -0.06 -22.41
CA SER A 218 0.74 0.02 -23.36
C SER A 218 -0.59 0.29 -22.66
N ARG A 219 -0.87 -0.45 -21.57
CA ARG A 219 -2.10 -0.28 -20.77
C ARG A 219 -2.11 1.04 -20.00
N LEU A 220 -0.95 1.49 -19.52
CA LEU A 220 -0.83 2.78 -18.86
C LEU A 220 -1.22 3.91 -19.82
N ASN A 221 -0.81 3.83 -21.09
CA ASN A 221 -1.19 4.80 -22.10
C ASN A 221 -2.71 4.81 -22.37
N GLU A 222 -3.35 3.64 -22.41
CA GLU A 222 -4.82 3.54 -22.52
C GLU A 222 -5.52 4.25 -21.35
N ASP A 223 -5.04 4.05 -20.11
CA ASP A 223 -5.56 4.73 -18.93
C ASP A 223 -5.34 6.25 -19.01
N ILE A 224 -4.14 6.71 -19.39
CA ILE A 224 -3.80 8.14 -19.55
C ILE A 224 -4.76 8.84 -20.51
N ILE A 225 -4.99 8.23 -21.68
CA ILE A 225 -5.97 8.72 -22.67
C ILE A 225 -7.38 8.69 -22.08
N GLY A 226 -7.75 7.62 -21.38
CA GLY A 226 -9.04 7.48 -20.70
C GLY A 226 -9.31 8.58 -19.67
N TYR A 227 -8.28 9.00 -18.94
CA TYR A 227 -8.34 10.12 -17.98
C TYR A 227 -8.29 11.52 -18.63
N GLY A 228 -8.24 11.60 -19.96
CA GLY A 228 -8.22 12.87 -20.69
C GLY A 228 -6.88 13.61 -20.61
N LYS A 229 -5.79 12.86 -20.44
CA LYS A 229 -4.42 13.38 -20.49
C LYS A 229 -3.83 13.13 -21.86
N ASP A 230 -3.07 14.11 -22.34
CA ASP A 230 -2.45 14.03 -23.66
C ASP A 230 -1.14 13.25 -23.60
N LYS A 231 -0.46 13.28 -22.44
CA LYS A 231 0.85 12.66 -22.24
C LYS A 231 1.06 12.17 -20.80
N ALA A 232 2.11 11.39 -20.62
CA ALA A 232 2.66 11.08 -19.31
C ALA A 232 4.18 11.22 -19.30
N TYR A 233 4.73 11.76 -18.22
CA TYR A 233 6.16 11.68 -17.88
C TYR A 233 6.32 10.55 -16.88
N LEU A 234 6.96 9.47 -17.30
CA LEU A 234 7.28 8.34 -16.42
C LEU A 234 8.68 8.53 -15.82
N ILE A 235 8.81 8.44 -14.51
CA ILE A 235 10.10 8.45 -13.81
C ILE A 235 10.33 7.02 -13.31
N VAL A 236 11.43 6.39 -13.71
CA VAL A 236 11.73 4.98 -13.41
C VAL A 236 13.00 4.88 -12.58
N CYS A 237 13.19 3.77 -11.86
CA CYS A 237 14.47 3.44 -11.22
C CYS A 237 15.49 2.90 -12.24
N ASP A 238 16.79 2.98 -11.93
CA ASP A 238 17.88 2.42 -12.73
C ASP A 238 17.94 0.89 -12.51
N HIS A 239 17.17 0.15 -13.31
CA HIS A 239 17.09 -1.31 -13.24
C HIS A 239 17.25 -1.93 -14.64
N PRO A 240 17.98 -3.07 -14.78
CA PRO A 240 18.24 -3.69 -16.09
C PRO A 240 17.00 -4.07 -16.91
N MET A 241 15.85 -4.24 -16.25
CA MET A 241 14.57 -4.46 -16.96
C MET A 241 14.15 -3.24 -17.81
N HIS A 242 14.64 -2.04 -17.48
CA HIS A 242 14.45 -0.82 -18.24
C HIS A 242 15.55 -0.63 -19.31
N ASP A 243 16.74 -1.20 -19.12
CA ASP A 243 17.91 -0.97 -20.00
C ASP A 243 17.78 -1.59 -21.39
N GLN A 244 17.07 -2.72 -21.53
CA GLN A 244 16.85 -3.32 -22.86
C GLN A 244 16.01 -2.43 -23.78
N ASP A 245 15.36 -1.41 -23.22
CA ASP A 245 14.52 -0.42 -23.90
C ASP A 245 14.92 1.01 -23.44
N SER A 246 16.23 1.29 -23.33
CA SER A 246 16.72 2.65 -23.04
C SER A 246 16.09 3.67 -23.99
N PRO A 247 15.45 4.73 -23.48
CA PRO A 247 14.57 5.65 -24.22
C PRO A 247 15.33 6.55 -25.19
N ASP A 248 16.66 6.54 -25.14
CA ASP A 248 17.51 7.22 -26.14
C ASP A 248 17.49 6.49 -27.50
N LYS A 249 16.94 5.27 -27.52
CA LYS A 249 16.45 4.62 -28.74
C LYS A 249 14.94 4.80 -28.77
N ARG A 250 14.44 5.65 -29.67
CA ARG A 250 13.02 5.77 -30.03
C ARG A 250 12.40 4.36 -30.07
N LEU A 251 11.57 4.03 -29.09
CA LEU A 251 10.86 2.75 -29.07
C LEU A 251 10.00 2.64 -30.34
N PRO A 252 10.26 1.67 -31.25
CA PRO A 252 9.38 1.45 -32.38
C PRO A 252 8.08 0.83 -31.84
N TYR A 253 7.01 1.64 -31.79
CA TYR A 253 5.69 1.14 -31.42
C TYR A 253 5.18 0.13 -32.47
N PRO A 254 4.53 -0.97 -32.05
CA PRO A 254 3.68 -1.71 -32.97
C PRO A 254 2.55 -0.79 -33.41
N ARG A 255 2.36 -0.63 -34.73
CA ARG A 255 1.22 0.08 -35.32
C ARG A 255 -0.08 -0.61 -34.90
N MET A 256 -0.68 -0.22 -33.78
CA MET A 256 -2.02 -0.65 -33.43
C MET A 256 -3.01 0.11 -34.32
N LYS A 257 -3.59 -0.61 -35.30
CA LYS A 257 -4.79 -0.14 -36.01
C LYS A 257 -5.89 0.02 -34.97
N MET A 258 -6.18 1.26 -34.57
CA MET A 258 -7.38 1.56 -33.79
C MET A 258 -8.61 1.11 -34.57
N LYS A 259 -9.20 -0.02 -34.20
CA LYS A 259 -10.59 -0.32 -34.62
C LYS A 259 -11.44 0.76 -33.99
N LYS A 260 -12.10 1.58 -34.81
CA LYS A 260 -13.05 2.61 -34.37
C LYS A 260 -14.05 1.98 -33.39
N CYS A 261 -13.82 2.15 -32.09
CA CYS A 261 -14.75 1.73 -31.07
C CYS A 261 -15.93 2.69 -31.17
N ARG A 262 -17.07 2.21 -31.69
CA ARG A 262 -18.32 2.97 -31.77
C ARG A 262 -18.72 3.36 -30.35
N ARG A 263 -18.52 4.64 -30.04
CA ARG A 263 -18.91 5.34 -28.80
C ARG A 263 -20.24 4.82 -28.24
N LYS A 264 -20.25 4.50 -26.95
CA LYS A 264 -21.25 5.10 -26.04
C LYS A 264 -20.47 6.01 -25.09
N LYS A 265 -20.64 7.32 -25.25
CA LYS A 265 -20.14 8.35 -24.32
C LYS A 265 -20.79 8.13 -22.94
N LYS A 266 -20.28 7.19 -22.13
CA LYS A 266 -20.42 7.29 -20.69
C LYS A 266 -19.23 8.11 -20.23
N ARG A 267 -19.49 9.41 -19.99
CA ARG A 267 -18.54 10.30 -19.33
C ARG A 267 -18.00 9.58 -18.10
N PHE A 268 -16.68 9.44 -17.98
CA PHE A 268 -16.06 9.30 -16.66
C PHE A 268 -16.70 10.37 -15.75
N PRO A 269 -17.15 10.04 -14.54
CA PRO A 269 -17.80 11.02 -13.68
C PRO A 269 -16.84 12.19 -13.48
N CYS A 270 -17.18 13.32 -14.09
CA CYS A 270 -16.52 14.61 -13.87
C CYS A 270 -16.76 14.96 -12.40
N LEU A 271 -15.80 14.67 -11.53
CA LEU A 271 -15.85 15.10 -10.14
C LEU A 271 -15.61 16.61 -10.13
N ARG A 272 -16.72 17.36 -10.09
CA ARG A 272 -16.77 18.76 -9.69
C ARG A 272 -15.88 18.96 -8.45
N GLU A 273 -15.09 20.03 -8.50
CA GLU A 273 -14.43 20.62 -7.34
C GLU A 273 -15.40 20.69 -6.16
N LYS A 274 -15.25 19.78 -5.20
CA LYS A 274 -15.77 19.97 -3.85
C LYS A 274 -14.57 19.97 -2.93
N ARG A 275 -14.35 21.12 -2.29
CA ARG A 275 -13.39 21.34 -1.20
C ARG A 275 -13.34 20.10 -0.30
N LEU A 276 -12.18 19.46 -0.23
CA LEU A 276 -11.95 18.38 0.72
C LEU A 276 -11.50 18.97 2.07
N PRO A 277 -12.04 18.46 3.19
CA PRO A 277 -11.70 18.90 4.53
C PRO A 277 -10.26 18.55 4.90
N SER A 278 -9.72 19.37 5.80
CA SER A 278 -8.39 19.30 6.39
C SER A 278 -8.10 17.99 7.14
N ALA A 279 -6.84 17.54 7.02
CA ALA A 279 -6.09 16.67 7.93
C ALA A 279 -6.56 15.22 8.14
N GLY A 280 -5.68 14.27 7.75
CA GLY A 280 -5.72 12.89 8.28
C GLY A 280 -5.16 11.81 7.35
N ALA A 281 -3.91 11.40 7.58
CA ALA A 281 -3.27 10.15 7.14
C ALA A 281 -2.75 10.02 5.68
N THR A 282 -1.53 10.52 5.48
CA THR A 282 -0.41 9.88 4.75
C THR A 282 -0.67 9.21 3.40
N TRP A 283 -0.97 10.00 2.38
CA TRP A 283 -0.68 9.73 0.95
C TRP A 283 -0.30 11.02 0.20
N ARG A 284 0.20 12.02 0.94
CA ARG A 284 0.64 13.30 0.41
C ARG A 284 2.12 13.46 0.73
N ASN A 285 3.02 13.00 -0.15
CA ASN A 285 4.26 13.73 -0.40
C ASN A 285 5.02 13.08 -1.58
N PRO A 286 5.28 13.80 -2.69
CA PRO A 286 6.31 13.41 -3.67
C PRO A 286 7.74 13.48 -3.08
N ASN A 287 7.96 14.08 -1.90
CA ASN A 287 9.26 14.03 -1.19
C ASN A 287 9.53 12.70 -0.46
N ARG A 288 8.74 11.65 -0.72
CA ARG A 288 9.09 10.33 -0.23
C ARG A 288 10.02 9.73 -1.27
N ALA A 289 11.24 9.49 -0.81
CA ALA A 289 12.33 8.79 -1.46
C ALA A 289 11.84 7.59 -2.25
N TRP A 290 12.68 6.99 -3.08
CA TRP A 290 12.45 5.68 -3.66
C TRP A 290 13.81 4.92 -3.62
N HIS A 291 13.84 3.58 -3.61
CA HIS A 291 15.10 2.82 -3.50
C HIS A 291 15.88 2.73 -4.83
N ASN A 292 17.20 2.97 -4.74
CA ASN A 292 18.24 2.86 -5.80
C ASN A 292 18.29 4.02 -6.80
N HIS A 293 19.46 4.19 -7.42
CA HIS A 293 19.79 5.24 -8.39
C HIS A 293 18.60 5.49 -9.34
N TYR A 294 18.10 6.72 -9.41
CA TYR A 294 17.06 7.08 -10.39
C TYR A 294 17.75 7.63 -11.62
N ARG A 295 17.39 7.09 -12.78
CA ARG A 295 17.58 7.77 -14.06
C ARG A 295 16.19 8.16 -14.55
N SER A 296 16.01 9.43 -14.90
CA SER A 296 14.78 9.84 -15.59
C SER A 296 14.79 9.27 -17.00
N ILE A 297 14.02 8.22 -17.23
CA ILE A 297 13.68 7.79 -18.58
C ILE A 297 12.49 8.65 -19.02
N GLU A 298 12.73 9.67 -19.83
CA GLU A 298 11.63 10.43 -20.45
C GLU A 298 10.90 9.52 -21.45
N ILE A 299 9.82 8.85 -21.01
CA ILE A 299 8.96 8.11 -21.94
C ILE A 299 7.94 9.09 -22.52
N PHE A 300 8.21 9.57 -23.73
CA PHE A 300 7.27 10.38 -24.50
C PHE A 300 6.20 9.49 -25.13
N PHE A 301 4.95 9.65 -24.69
CA PHE A 301 3.80 9.21 -25.47
C PHE A 301 3.34 10.42 -26.29
N ARG A 302 3.61 10.42 -27.59
CA ARG A 302 2.81 11.25 -28.50
C ARG A 302 1.52 10.46 -28.79
N PRO A 303 0.33 11.01 -28.54
CA PRO A 303 -0.83 10.59 -29.33
C PRO A 303 -0.43 10.78 -30.79
N SER A 304 -0.69 9.78 -31.65
CA SER A 304 -0.55 9.99 -33.09
C SER A 304 -1.42 11.19 -33.47
N ASP A 305 -0.78 12.28 -33.88
CA ASP A 305 -1.45 13.36 -34.59
C ASP A 305 -2.12 12.72 -35.82
N ASN A 306 -3.46 12.72 -35.82
CA ASN A 306 -4.25 12.47 -37.02
C ASN A 306 -4.25 13.74 -37.86
#